data_AF-A0A955QHS9-F1
#
_entry.id   AF-A0A955QHS9-F1
#
_cell.length_a   1.000
_cell.length_b   1.000
_cell.length_c   1.000
_cell.angle_alpha   90.00
_cell.angle_beta   90.00
_cell.angle_gamma   90.00
#
_symmetry.space_group_name_H-M   'P 1'
#
loop_
_entity.id
_entity.type
_entity.pdbx_description
1 polymer ?
#
loop_
_entity_poly.entity_id
_entity_poly.type
_entity_poly.pdbx_seq_one_letter_code
_entity_poly.pdbx_strand_id
1 'polypeptide(L)'
;MSKREIQNIRTGMKKRIWWMAMVGCLILFQVVPLGTVELMLRSSEAARIKDIASIEGVRENQLIGYGLVVGLDRTGDSVVGGQFTAQAIISMLNTMGINLKVDPIQLLTKNTASVIVTAKLPPFARPGMKLDVQVSSLANAKSLKGGTLLLTPLKAPNQMIYAVAQGPISTSGFEAGEGGTSVVKNQQS
;
A
#
# COMPACT_ATOMS: atom_id res chain seq x y z
N MET A 1 -12.77 -69.27 74.91
CA MET A 1 -12.53 -68.85 73.51
C MET A 1 -11.16 -69.36 73.07
N SER A 2 -11.09 -70.20 72.04
CA SER A 2 -9.91 -71.02 71.74
C SER A 2 -8.85 -70.25 70.95
N LYS A 3 -7.55 -70.45 71.26
CA LYS A 3 -6.41 -69.80 70.55
C LYS A 3 -6.44 -70.01 69.02
N ARG A 4 -7.16 -71.04 68.53
CA ARG A 4 -7.34 -71.35 67.10
C ARG A 4 -8.30 -70.39 66.37
N GLU A 5 -9.31 -69.83 67.04
CA GLU A 5 -10.24 -68.85 66.43
C GLU A 5 -9.58 -67.50 66.18
N ILE A 6 -8.76 -67.04 67.12
CA ILE A 6 -8.08 -65.74 67.03
C ILE A 6 -7.05 -65.74 65.89
N GLN A 7 -6.36 -66.86 65.64
CA GLN A 7 -5.46 -67.00 64.50
C GLN A 7 -6.19 -66.98 63.15
N ASN A 8 -7.37 -67.59 63.04
CA ASN A 8 -8.11 -67.66 61.77
C ASN A 8 -8.71 -66.30 61.37
N ILE A 9 -9.15 -65.50 62.34
CA ILE A 9 -9.62 -64.12 62.10
C ILE A 9 -8.44 -63.24 61.65
N ARG A 10 -7.26 -63.41 62.26
CA ARG A 10 -6.07 -62.61 61.95
C ARG A 10 -5.51 -62.89 60.54
N THR A 11 -5.61 -64.13 60.05
CA THR A 11 -5.21 -64.49 58.67
C THR A 11 -6.23 -64.05 57.63
N GLY A 12 -7.54 -64.18 57.93
CA GLY A 12 -8.61 -63.68 57.07
C GLY A 12 -8.58 -62.16 56.88
N MET A 13 -8.30 -61.41 57.94
CA MET A 13 -8.18 -59.94 57.89
C MET A 13 -6.99 -59.49 57.05
N LYS A 14 -5.83 -60.18 57.13
CA LYS A 14 -4.67 -59.90 56.28
C LYS A 14 -4.94 -60.15 54.80
N LYS A 15 -5.64 -61.25 54.46
CA LYS A 15 -6.03 -61.53 53.06
C LYS A 15 -6.98 -60.47 52.49
N ARG A 16 -7.94 -59.99 53.28
CA ARG A 16 -8.88 -58.93 52.85
C ARG A 16 -8.18 -57.58 52.63
N ILE A 17 -7.22 -57.23 53.48
CA ILE A 17 -6.41 -56.00 53.33
C ILE A 17 -5.53 -56.08 52.07
N TRP A 18 -4.89 -57.23 51.83
CA TRP A 18 -4.09 -57.44 50.61
C TRP A 18 -4.93 -57.44 49.33
N TRP A 19 -6.13 -58.02 49.38
CA TRP A 19 -7.04 -58.03 48.24
C TRP A 19 -7.56 -56.62 47.91
N MET A 20 -7.90 -55.82 48.93
CA MET A 20 -8.28 -54.41 48.76
C MET A 20 -7.14 -53.56 48.18
N ALA A 21 -5.91 -53.75 48.63
CA ALA A 21 -4.75 -53.02 48.11
C ALA A 21 -4.43 -53.38 46.65
N MET A 22 -4.57 -54.66 46.28
CA MET A 22 -4.34 -55.12 44.91
C MET A 22 -5.41 -54.60 43.94
N VAL A 23 -6.69 -54.63 44.35
CA VAL A 23 -7.80 -54.08 43.54
C VAL A 23 -7.69 -52.56 43.39
N GLY A 24 -7.30 -51.84 44.46
CA GLY A 24 -7.09 -50.39 44.39
C GLY A 24 -5.97 -49.97 43.42
N CYS A 25 -4.87 -50.72 43.37
CA CYS A 25 -3.77 -50.46 42.44
C CYS A 25 -4.19 -50.72 40.98
N LEU A 26 -5.01 -51.75 40.74
CA LEU A 26 -5.47 -52.12 39.40
C LEU A 26 -6.49 -51.12 38.84
N ILE A 27 -7.34 -50.53 39.70
CA ILE A 27 -8.25 -49.44 39.34
C ILE A 27 -7.47 -48.14 39.07
N LEU A 28 -6.46 -47.83 39.89
CA LEU A 28 -5.58 -46.66 39.66
C LEU A 28 -4.77 -46.78 38.35
N PHE A 29 -4.35 -47.99 37.98
CA PHE A 29 -3.61 -48.24 36.72
C PHE A 29 -4.49 -48.08 35.46
N GLN A 30 -5.79 -48.33 35.54
CA GLN A 30 -6.73 -48.22 34.42
C GLN A 30 -7.25 -46.79 34.19
N VAL A 31 -7.29 -45.95 35.22
CA VAL A 31 -7.89 -44.60 35.15
C VAL A 31 -6.89 -43.50 34.75
N VAL A 32 -5.60 -43.69 35.04
CA VAL A 32 -4.54 -42.70 34.71
C VAL A 32 -4.30 -42.48 33.20
N PRO A 33 -4.39 -43.49 32.29
CA PRO A 33 -4.13 -43.25 30.87
C PRO A 33 -5.32 -42.61 30.12
N LEU A 34 -6.51 -42.50 30.72
CA LEU A 34 -7.69 -41.95 30.02
C LEU A 34 -7.82 -40.42 30.18
N GLY A 35 -7.28 -39.84 31.25
CA GLY A 35 -7.35 -38.39 31.51
C GLY A 35 -6.28 -37.54 30.80
N THR A 36 -5.28 -38.17 30.15
CA THR A 36 -4.15 -37.46 29.53
C THR A 36 -4.24 -37.35 28.01
N VAL A 37 -5.28 -37.91 27.37
CA VAL A 37 -5.39 -37.98 25.90
C VAL A 37 -6.24 -36.86 25.29
N GLU A 38 -7.01 -36.10 26.08
CA GLU A 38 -7.96 -35.11 25.54
C GLU A 38 -7.37 -33.74 25.15
N LEU A 39 -6.07 -33.49 25.34
CA LEU A 39 -5.48 -32.17 25.09
C LEU A 39 -4.61 -32.09 23.83
N MET A 40 -5.10 -32.61 22.69
CA MET A 40 -4.37 -32.56 21.41
C MET A 40 -5.24 -32.16 20.19
N LEU A 41 -6.34 -31.42 20.40
CA LEU A 41 -7.04 -30.75 19.31
C LEU A 41 -6.62 -29.28 19.23
N ARG A 42 -5.35 -29.08 18.85
CA ARG A 42 -4.87 -27.75 18.47
C ARG A 42 -5.41 -27.45 17.08
N SER A 43 -6.36 -26.51 17.00
CA SER A 43 -6.82 -25.95 15.73
C SER A 43 -5.60 -25.48 14.93
N SER A 44 -5.34 -26.15 13.81
CA SER A 44 -4.34 -25.70 12.85
C SER A 44 -4.97 -24.57 12.04
N GLU A 45 -4.84 -23.35 12.53
CA GLU A 45 -5.02 -22.16 11.70
C GLU A 45 -3.89 -22.16 10.66
N ALA A 46 -4.20 -22.70 9.48
CA ALA A 46 -3.35 -22.60 8.31
C ALA A 46 -3.36 -21.14 7.82
N ALA A 47 -2.62 -20.28 8.52
CA ALA A 47 -2.26 -18.98 8.01
C ALA A 47 -1.49 -19.21 6.72
N ARG A 48 -2.02 -18.69 5.60
CA ARG A 48 -1.36 -18.89 4.32
C ARG A 48 -0.02 -18.17 4.42
N ILE A 49 1.05 -18.77 3.89
CA ILE A 49 2.41 -18.19 3.97
C ILE A 49 2.44 -16.76 3.42
N LYS A 50 1.55 -16.41 2.47
CA LYS A 50 1.34 -15.06 1.95
C LYS A 50 0.83 -14.02 2.98
N ASP A 51 0.27 -14.46 4.09
CA ASP A 51 -0.32 -13.60 5.13
C ASP A 51 0.67 -13.34 6.28
N ILE A 52 1.76 -14.13 6.38
CA ILE A 52 2.80 -14.00 7.44
C ILE A 52 4.17 -13.58 6.86
N ALA A 53 4.42 -13.80 5.56
CA ALA A 53 5.67 -13.40 4.92
C ALA A 53 5.52 -12.03 4.23
N SER A 54 6.09 -11.00 4.84
CA SER A 54 6.52 -9.80 4.08
C SER A 54 7.88 -10.11 3.47
N ILE A 55 8.00 -10.02 2.14
CA ILE A 55 9.27 -10.22 1.46
C ILE A 55 10.16 -9.03 1.82
N GLU A 56 11.22 -9.27 2.62
CA GLU A 56 12.29 -8.29 2.81
C GLU A 56 12.87 -7.92 1.44
N GLY A 57 12.78 -6.63 1.08
CA GLY A 57 13.31 -6.12 -0.19
C GLY A 57 12.26 -5.67 -1.20
N VAL A 58 10.97 -5.69 -0.86
CA VAL A 58 9.93 -5.00 -1.63
C VAL A 58 10.14 -3.49 -1.51
N ARG A 59 10.91 -2.93 -2.44
CA ARG A 59 11.05 -1.49 -2.61
C ARG A 59 10.14 -1.03 -3.74
N GLU A 60 9.25 -0.09 -3.42
CA GLU A 60 8.55 0.68 -4.45
C GLU A 60 9.58 1.54 -5.19
N ASN A 61 9.56 1.47 -6.52
CA ASN A 61 10.42 2.34 -7.33
C ASN A 61 9.65 3.59 -7.70
N GLN A 62 10.19 4.75 -7.35
CA GLN A 62 9.59 6.02 -7.75
C GLN A 62 9.95 6.30 -9.21
N LEU A 63 8.93 6.57 -10.01
CA LEU A 63 9.08 7.02 -11.38
C LEU A 63 8.79 8.52 -11.43
N ILE A 64 9.60 9.24 -12.19
CA ILE A 64 9.47 10.68 -12.39
C ILE A 64 9.47 10.97 -13.88
N GLY A 65 8.58 11.84 -14.32
CA GLY A 65 8.56 12.37 -15.68
C GLY A 65 8.24 13.86 -15.69
N TYR A 66 8.73 14.54 -16.72
CA TYR A 66 8.43 15.94 -16.97
C TYR A 66 7.43 16.00 -18.12
N GLY A 67 6.29 16.62 -17.86
CA GLY A 67 5.15 16.63 -18.77
C GLY A 67 4.64 18.05 -19.03
N LEU A 68 3.73 18.13 -20.00
CA LEU A 68 3.02 19.35 -20.35
C LEU A 68 1.52 19.09 -20.24
N VAL A 69 0.82 20.02 -19.60
CA VAL A 69 -0.64 20.00 -19.49
C VAL A 69 -1.21 21.13 -20.32
N VAL A 70 -2.17 20.81 -21.17
CA VAL A 70 -2.84 21.76 -22.07
C VAL A 70 -4.35 21.81 -21.81
N GLY A 71 -5.02 22.87 -22.24
CA GLY A 71 -6.47 23.02 -22.07
C GLY A 71 -6.88 23.51 -20.68
N LEU A 72 -6.02 24.29 -20.04
CA LEU A 72 -6.30 24.92 -18.76
C LEU A 72 -7.08 26.23 -18.96
N ASP A 73 -8.13 26.46 -18.18
CA ASP A 73 -8.97 27.66 -18.30
C ASP A 73 -8.30 28.91 -17.69
N ARG A 74 -7.22 29.36 -18.34
CA ARG A 74 -6.45 30.53 -17.93
C ARG A 74 -5.80 30.42 -16.53
N THR A 75 -5.64 29.19 -16.04
CA THR A 75 -5.01 28.82 -14.75
C THR A 75 -3.62 28.20 -14.88
N GLY A 76 -3.09 28.05 -16.09
CA GLY A 76 -1.74 27.57 -16.36
C GLY A 76 -0.64 28.56 -15.98
N ASP A 77 0.58 28.27 -16.41
CA ASP A 77 1.75 29.02 -16.00
C ASP A 77 1.67 30.48 -16.44
N SER A 78 1.91 31.37 -15.47
CA SER A 78 2.04 32.81 -15.72
C SER A 78 3.48 33.11 -16.09
N VAL A 79 3.69 33.76 -17.23
CA VAL A 79 5.00 34.19 -17.74
C VAL A 79 5.52 35.37 -16.91
N VAL A 80 5.91 35.13 -15.67
CA VAL A 80 6.65 36.11 -14.85
C VAL A 80 8.09 35.61 -14.78
N GLY A 81 8.94 36.08 -15.71
CA GLY A 81 10.35 35.69 -15.83
C GLY A 81 10.84 35.25 -17.22
N GLY A 82 10.02 35.42 -18.26
CA GLY A 82 10.18 34.81 -19.59
C GLY A 82 11.33 35.27 -20.51
N GLN A 83 12.45 35.81 -20.02
CA GLN A 83 13.56 36.18 -20.91
C GLN A 83 14.58 35.04 -21.11
N PHE A 84 14.96 34.32 -20.06
CA PHE A 84 15.98 33.26 -20.19
C PHE A 84 15.43 31.94 -20.75
N THR A 85 14.22 31.55 -20.34
CA THR A 85 13.58 30.31 -20.82
C THR A 85 13.13 30.45 -22.28
N ALA A 86 12.68 31.64 -22.70
CA ALA A 86 12.33 31.90 -24.10
C ALA A 86 13.57 31.82 -25.01
N GLN A 87 14.71 32.40 -24.61
CA GLN A 87 15.94 32.32 -25.41
C GLN A 87 16.47 30.88 -25.52
N ALA A 88 16.40 30.08 -24.45
CA ALA A 88 16.79 28.68 -24.49
C ALA A 88 15.91 27.83 -25.43
N ILE A 89 14.60 28.07 -25.40
CA ILE A 89 13.62 27.39 -26.27
C ILE A 89 13.79 27.83 -27.74
N ILE A 90 14.05 29.11 -28.00
CA ILE A 90 14.35 29.61 -29.36
C ILE A 90 15.62 28.96 -29.90
N SER A 91 16.67 28.85 -29.08
CA SER A 91 17.94 28.24 -29.49
C SER A 91 17.77 26.75 -29.82
N MET A 92 16.93 26.06 -29.06
CA MET A 92 16.59 24.65 -29.30
C MET A 92 15.73 24.47 -30.56
N LEU A 93 14.71 25.32 -30.77
CA LEU A 93 13.82 25.28 -31.94
C LEU A 93 14.54 25.65 -33.24
N ASN A 94 15.48 26.60 -33.20
CA ASN A 94 16.36 26.91 -34.32
C ASN A 94 17.27 25.73 -34.69
N THR A 95 17.77 24.99 -33.69
CA THR A 95 18.57 23.77 -33.91
C THR A 95 17.73 22.62 -34.52
N MET A 96 16.42 22.60 -34.24
CA MET A 96 15.47 21.63 -34.83
C MET A 96 14.86 22.09 -36.17
N GLY A 97 15.33 23.20 -36.74
CA GLY A 97 14.92 23.69 -38.07
C GLY A 97 13.56 24.39 -38.11
N ILE A 98 12.97 24.70 -36.96
CA ILE A 98 11.66 25.35 -36.86
C ILE A 98 11.87 26.86 -36.73
N ASN A 99 11.80 27.57 -37.86
CA ASN A 99 11.86 29.04 -37.89
C ASN A 99 10.52 29.64 -37.44
N LEU A 100 10.40 29.97 -36.16
CA LEU A 100 9.24 30.71 -35.64
C LEU A 100 9.42 32.21 -35.89
N LYS A 101 8.64 32.76 -36.84
CA LYS A 101 8.48 34.22 -37.04
C LYS A 101 7.36 34.79 -36.16
N VAL A 102 7.27 34.39 -34.90
CA VAL A 102 6.22 34.85 -33.97
C VAL A 102 6.81 35.04 -32.57
N ASP A 103 6.43 36.12 -31.89
CA ASP A 103 6.91 36.49 -30.56
C ASP A 103 6.71 35.35 -29.52
N PRO A 104 7.79 34.80 -28.93
CA PRO A 104 7.77 33.64 -28.03
C PRO A 104 6.93 33.81 -26.76
N ILE A 105 6.65 35.06 -26.37
CA ILE A 105 6.01 35.43 -25.09
C ILE A 105 4.48 35.31 -25.19
N GLN A 106 3.90 35.36 -26.39
CA GLN A 106 2.44 35.41 -26.58
C GLN A 106 1.80 34.01 -26.72
N LEU A 107 2.58 32.96 -26.99
CA LEU A 107 2.09 31.57 -27.08
C LEU A 107 2.08 30.83 -25.72
N LEU A 108 2.62 31.44 -24.65
CA LEU A 108 2.92 30.80 -23.36
C LEU A 108 1.98 31.21 -22.20
N THR A 109 0.79 31.75 -22.47
CA THR A 109 0.01 32.38 -21.39
C THR A 109 -1.17 31.53 -20.93
N LYS A 110 -1.09 31.04 -19.69
CA LYS A 110 -2.22 30.62 -18.84
C LYS A 110 -3.09 29.44 -19.31
N ASN A 111 -2.95 28.93 -20.53
CA ASN A 111 -3.70 27.75 -21.02
C ASN A 111 -2.83 26.47 -21.04
N THR A 112 -1.60 26.56 -20.56
CA THR A 112 -0.65 25.46 -20.54
C THR A 112 0.18 25.54 -19.26
N ALA A 113 0.52 24.38 -18.68
CA ALA A 113 1.35 24.28 -17.49
C ALA A 113 2.42 23.21 -17.67
N SER A 114 3.64 23.53 -17.23
CA SER A 114 4.71 22.56 -17.05
C SER A 114 4.48 21.79 -15.75
N VAL A 115 4.58 20.46 -15.81
CA VAL A 115 4.27 19.59 -14.67
C VAL A 115 5.34 18.53 -14.43
N ILE A 116 5.50 18.16 -13.17
CA ILE A 116 6.17 16.93 -12.78
C ILE A 116 5.11 15.87 -12.53
N VAL A 117 5.31 14.72 -13.16
CA VAL A 117 4.49 13.52 -12.95
C VAL A 117 5.30 12.53 -12.12
N THR A 118 4.75 12.10 -11.00
CA THR A 118 5.36 11.08 -10.15
C THR A 118 4.45 9.87 -10.05
N ALA A 119 5.04 8.68 -10.05
CA ALA A 119 4.31 7.43 -9.88
C ALA A 119 5.10 6.47 -9.00
N LYS A 120 4.39 5.59 -8.31
CA LYS A 120 5.00 4.50 -7.54
C LYS A 120 4.83 3.21 -8.31
N LEU A 121 5.94 2.62 -8.74
CA LEU A 121 5.95 1.31 -9.37
C LEU A 121 6.02 0.25 -8.26
N PRO A 122 4.96 -0.55 -8.03
CA PRO A 122 5.00 -1.61 -7.05
C PRO A 122 6.01 -2.69 -7.49
N PRO A 123 6.55 -3.47 -6.55
CA PRO A 123 7.38 -4.61 -6.91
C PRO A 123 6.58 -5.56 -7.81
N PHE A 124 7.25 -6.20 -8.77
CA PHE A 124 6.62 -7.18 -9.67
C PHE A 124 5.49 -6.63 -10.57
N ALA A 125 5.51 -5.32 -10.87
CA ALA A 125 4.63 -4.73 -11.86
C ALA A 125 4.72 -5.45 -13.22
N ARG A 126 3.58 -5.72 -13.84
CA ARG A 126 3.50 -6.38 -15.15
C ARG A 126 3.26 -5.36 -16.26
N PRO A 127 3.74 -5.61 -17.49
CA PRO A 127 3.37 -4.79 -18.65
C PRO A 127 1.85 -4.69 -18.81
N GLY A 128 1.35 -3.48 -19.05
CA GLY A 128 -0.09 -3.20 -19.18
C GLY A 128 -0.85 -3.00 -17.86
N MET A 129 -0.19 -3.14 -16.71
CA MET A 129 -0.76 -2.77 -15.42
C MET A 129 -0.96 -1.25 -15.34
N LYS A 130 -2.13 -0.81 -14.87
CA LYS A 130 -2.40 0.60 -14.63
C LYS A 130 -1.69 1.05 -13.35
N LEU A 131 -1.13 2.26 -13.39
CA LEU A 131 -0.46 2.89 -12.26
C LEU A 131 -1.13 4.22 -11.96
N ASP A 132 -1.27 4.53 -10.68
CA ASP A 132 -1.72 5.84 -10.25
C ASP A 132 -0.56 6.82 -10.35
N VAL A 133 -0.85 7.99 -10.93
CA VAL A 133 0.11 9.05 -11.17
C VAL A 133 -0.35 10.31 -10.45
N GLN A 134 0.60 11.00 -9.83
CA GLN A 134 0.38 12.31 -9.23
C GLN A 134 1.03 13.36 -10.12
N VAL A 135 0.23 14.36 -10.52
CA VAL A 135 0.67 15.45 -11.37
C VAL A 135 0.73 16.73 -10.54
N SER A 136 1.89 17.35 -10.50
CA SER A 136 2.15 18.58 -9.77
C SER A 136 2.64 19.66 -10.72
N SER A 137 2.12 20.89 -10.57
CA SER A 137 2.65 22.06 -11.29
C SER A 137 4.13 22.27 -10.94
N LEU A 138 4.97 22.48 -11.95
CA LEU A 138 6.38 22.81 -11.76
C LEU A 138 6.59 24.32 -11.52
N ALA A 139 5.76 25.15 -12.14
CA ALA A 139 5.87 26.60 -12.07
C ALA A 139 4.63 27.20 -11.38
N ASN A 140 3.96 28.16 -12.02
CA ASN A 140 2.99 29.05 -11.38
C ASN A 140 1.54 28.80 -11.87
N ALA A 141 1.20 27.56 -12.22
CA ALA A 141 -0.18 27.20 -12.52
C ALA A 141 -1.05 27.29 -11.25
N LYS A 142 -2.11 28.09 -11.31
CA LYS A 142 -3.13 28.23 -10.25
C LYS A 142 -3.99 26.98 -10.09
N SER A 143 -4.22 26.24 -11.18
CA SER A 143 -5.01 25.01 -11.18
C SER A 143 -4.72 24.20 -12.44
N LEU A 144 -4.67 22.88 -12.28
CA LEU A 144 -4.57 21.90 -13.37
C LEU A 144 -5.95 21.34 -13.79
N LYS A 145 -7.03 21.86 -13.21
CA LYS A 145 -8.40 21.39 -13.44
C LYS A 145 -8.79 21.56 -14.91
N GLY A 146 -9.39 20.52 -15.48
CA GLY A 146 -9.84 20.52 -16.89
C GLY A 146 -8.71 20.35 -17.91
N GLY A 147 -7.45 20.31 -17.44
CA GLY A 147 -6.29 20.09 -18.30
C GLY A 147 -6.14 18.63 -18.75
N THR A 148 -5.46 18.45 -19.87
CA THR A 148 -5.03 17.15 -20.38
C THR A 148 -3.51 17.06 -20.35
N LEU A 149 -3.00 16.03 -19.69
CA LEU A 149 -1.59 15.67 -19.69
C LEU A 149 -1.22 15.05 -21.04
N LEU A 150 -0.24 15.64 -21.72
CA LEU A 150 0.35 15.05 -22.91
C LEU A 150 1.19 13.82 -22.55
N LEU A 151 1.38 12.93 -23.51
CA LEU A 151 2.13 11.69 -23.32
C LEU A 151 3.50 11.98 -22.69
N THR A 152 3.67 11.51 -21.46
CA THR A 152 4.81 11.80 -20.61
C THR A 152 5.47 10.48 -20.20
N PRO A 153 6.71 10.20 -20.64
CA PRO A 153 7.45 9.02 -20.19
C PRO A 153 7.91 9.18 -18.74
N LEU A 154 7.68 8.15 -17.93
CA LEU A 154 8.10 8.10 -16.53
C LEU A 154 9.34 7.22 -16.38
N LYS A 155 10.41 7.82 -15.85
CA LYS A 155 11.72 7.20 -15.69
C LYS A 155 12.00 6.87 -14.23
N ALA A 156 12.66 5.75 -13.97
CA ALA A 156 13.19 5.48 -12.64
C ALA A 156 14.57 6.18 -12.46
N PRO A 157 15.19 6.13 -11.27
CA PRO A 157 16.49 6.76 -11.02
C PRO A 157 17.63 6.27 -11.93
N ASN A 158 17.48 5.09 -12.53
CA ASN A 158 18.39 4.54 -13.54
C ASN A 158 18.17 5.10 -14.96
N GLN A 159 17.31 6.11 -15.12
CA GLN A 159 16.96 6.78 -16.38
C GLN A 159 16.19 5.94 -17.41
N MET A 160 15.86 4.69 -17.08
CA MET A 160 15.06 3.83 -17.95
C MET A 160 13.59 4.17 -17.82
N ILE A 161 12.85 4.10 -18.94
CA ILE A 161 11.40 4.35 -18.98
C ILE A 161 10.68 3.07 -18.58
N TYR A 162 9.85 3.16 -17.54
CA TYR A 162 9.07 2.03 -17.03
C TYR A 162 7.58 2.18 -17.27
N ALA A 163 7.09 3.41 -17.44
CA ALA A 163 5.68 3.70 -17.66
C ALA A 163 5.52 4.95 -18.52
N VAL A 164 4.31 5.14 -19.06
CA VAL A 164 3.89 6.35 -19.75
C VAL A 164 2.60 6.85 -19.09
N ALA A 165 2.50 8.16 -18.90
CA ALA A 165 1.33 8.82 -18.36
C ALA A 165 0.74 9.76 -19.41
N GLN A 166 -0.58 9.69 -19.61
CA GLN A 166 -1.32 10.55 -20.53
C GLN A 166 -2.78 10.60 -20.10
N GLY A 167 -3.45 11.71 -20.38
CA GLY A 167 -4.92 11.77 -20.33
C GLY A 167 -5.45 12.97 -19.56
N PRO A 168 -6.78 13.05 -19.37
CA PRO A 168 -7.40 14.13 -18.63
C PRO A 168 -6.97 14.09 -17.16
N ILE A 169 -6.70 15.27 -16.59
CA ILE A 169 -6.32 15.42 -15.18
C ILE A 169 -7.58 15.63 -14.36
N SER A 170 -7.72 14.79 -13.33
CA SER A 170 -8.72 14.99 -12.28
C SER A 170 -8.04 15.64 -11.07
N THR A 171 -8.46 16.85 -10.71
CA THR A 171 -7.98 17.53 -9.50
C THR A 171 -8.95 17.26 -8.35
N SER A 172 -8.46 16.65 -7.26
CA SER A 172 -9.19 16.61 -5.99
C SER A 172 -9.22 18.04 -5.42
N GLY A 173 -10.40 18.65 -5.39
CA GLY A 173 -10.57 20.07 -5.05
C GLY A 173 -10.13 20.42 -3.64
N PHE A 174 -8.93 20.96 -3.51
CA PHE A 174 -8.51 21.79 -2.38
C PHE A 174 -7.96 23.09 -2.97
N GLU A 175 -8.87 24.03 -3.20
CA GLU A 175 -8.49 25.43 -3.40
C GLU A 175 -8.09 25.99 -2.04
N ALA A 176 -6.80 25.96 -1.71
CA ALA A 176 -6.24 26.71 -0.60
C ALA A 176 -6.24 28.21 -0.97
N GLY A 177 -7.43 28.80 -1.01
CA GLY A 177 -7.62 30.25 -1.06
C GLY A 177 -7.73 30.79 0.35
N GLU A 178 -6.93 31.81 0.67
CA GLU A 178 -7.15 32.70 1.81
C GLU A 178 -8.63 33.08 1.96
N GLY A 179 -9.20 32.84 3.15
CA GLY A 179 -10.52 33.36 3.53
C GLY A 179 -11.36 32.31 4.22
N GLY A 180 -11.73 32.58 5.47
CA GLY A 180 -12.44 31.65 6.33
C GLY A 180 -13.77 31.13 5.79
N THR A 181 -14.11 29.94 6.30
CA THR A 181 -15.43 29.30 6.36
C THR A 181 -16.03 28.79 5.05
N SER A 182 -15.88 27.48 4.82
CA SER A 182 -16.86 26.68 4.08
C SER A 182 -17.24 25.44 4.90
N VAL A 183 -18.14 25.63 5.87
CA VAL A 183 -18.90 24.51 6.44
C VAL A 183 -20.07 24.26 5.48
N VAL A 184 -19.87 23.38 4.50
CA VAL A 184 -21.00 22.85 3.72
C VAL A 184 -21.58 21.68 4.51
N LYS A 185 -22.60 22.00 5.32
CA LYS A 185 -23.44 20.99 5.98
C LYS A 185 -24.33 20.35 4.93
N ASN A 186 -23.96 19.16 4.47
CA ASN A 186 -24.84 18.35 3.62
C ASN A 186 -25.87 17.65 4.52
N GLN A 187 -26.99 18.33 4.79
CA GLN A 187 -28.16 17.69 5.39
C GLN A 187 -29.10 17.27 4.27
N GLN A 188 -29.18 15.95 4.07
CA GLN A 188 -30.25 15.28 3.34
C GLN A 188 -31.57 15.45 4.09
N SER A 189 -32.62 15.78 3.34
CA SER A 189 -33.98 15.28 3.57
C SER A 189 -34.67 15.14 2.23
#